data_AF-A0A5M6ZCU2-F1
#
_entry.id   AF-A0A5M6ZCU2-F1
#
_cell.length_a   1.000
_cell.length_b   1.000
_cell.length_c   1.000
_cell.angle_alpha   90.00
_cell.angle_beta   90.00
_cell.angle_gamma   90.00
#
_symmetry.space_group_name_H-M   'P 1'
#
loop_
_entity.id
_entity.type
_entity.pdbx_description
1 polymer ?
#
loop_
_entity_poly.entity_id
_entity_poly.type
_entity_poly.pdbx_seq_one_letter_code
_entity_poly.pdbx_strand_id
1 'polypeptide(L)'
;MRETGIEDAEAGPDEAGFLMQLRPPPAADADALAAHVDLFTARFLTASAPDTARFARIDPLTWALAAPAAERHGVQDAALSLGGVLFGPDVDAVRLIERSAAPEPAAPDNDAGEDWQMAAPEPLDLDADDIDLDSLIEPPARASAPDVASELAAFRAEMRAIARAIPDAAGHEREALADFRREMTALTDAAGDRIDAAAGRIESCAAGLPEAAARVEASAALMETSVREALEALTRACAAMSAGKASPGRTA
;
A
#
# COMPACT_ATOMS: atom_id res chain seq x y z
N MET A 1 2.80 -2.46 7.04
CA MET A 1 1.50 -3.14 6.80
C MET A 1 1.68 -4.42 5.99
N ARG A 2 0.83 -5.44 6.12
CA ARG A 2 0.94 -6.71 5.34
C ARG A 2 -0.33 -7.03 4.55
N GLU A 3 -0.17 -7.55 3.34
CA GLU A 3 -1.25 -8.11 2.54
C GLU A 3 -1.67 -9.48 3.10
N THR A 4 -2.97 -9.66 3.33
CA THR A 4 -3.53 -10.89 3.92
C THR A 4 -4.76 -11.37 3.14
N GLY A 5 -5.24 -12.58 3.43
CA GLY A 5 -6.54 -13.03 2.92
C GLY A 5 -7.68 -12.12 3.42
N ILE A 6 -8.82 -12.14 2.73
CA ILE A 6 -10.00 -11.33 3.11
C ILE A 6 -10.46 -11.67 4.54
N GLU A 7 -10.45 -12.95 4.90
CA GLU A 7 -10.80 -13.43 6.25
C GLU A 7 -9.80 -12.95 7.33
N ASP A 8 -8.53 -12.73 6.93
CA ASP A 8 -7.45 -12.28 7.82
C ASP A 8 -7.38 -10.76 7.96
N ALA A 9 -8.12 -10.01 7.12
CA ALA A 9 -8.23 -8.56 7.17
C ALA A 9 -9.47 -8.09 7.96
N GLU A 10 -10.26 -9.02 8.52
CA GLU A 10 -11.30 -8.67 9.48
C GLU A 10 -10.66 -8.19 10.79
N ALA A 11 -11.15 -7.06 11.30
CA ALA A 11 -10.66 -6.47 12.53
C ALA A 11 -11.03 -7.36 13.74
N GLY A 12 -10.02 -7.68 14.54
CA GLY A 12 -10.20 -8.34 15.82
C GLY A 12 -10.83 -7.43 16.89
N PRO A 13 -11.11 -7.97 18.10
CA PRO A 13 -11.80 -7.25 19.18
C PRO A 13 -11.08 -5.98 19.68
N ASP A 14 -9.76 -5.88 19.49
CA ASP A 14 -8.93 -4.72 19.88
C ASP A 14 -8.41 -3.91 18.66
N GLU A 15 -8.96 -4.17 17.48
CA GLU A 15 -8.54 -3.55 16.23
C GLU A 15 -9.64 -2.64 15.67
N ALA A 16 -9.21 -1.55 15.03
CA ALA A 16 -10.07 -0.72 14.22
C ALA A 16 -10.09 -1.30 12.79
N GLY A 17 -11.30 -1.59 12.31
CA GLY A 17 -11.53 -1.99 10.92
C GLY A 17 -11.90 -0.80 10.06
N PHE A 18 -11.40 -0.76 8.84
CA PHE A 18 -11.73 0.26 7.85
C PHE A 18 -12.07 -0.36 6.51
N LEU A 19 -13.04 0.22 5.83
CA LEU A 19 -13.27 0.01 4.42
C LEU A 19 -12.75 1.23 3.66
N MET A 20 -11.70 1.03 2.87
CA MET A 20 -11.12 2.05 2.00
C MET A 20 -11.66 1.88 0.58
N GLN A 21 -12.26 2.93 0.03
CA GLN A 21 -12.71 2.99 -1.36
C GLN A 21 -12.00 4.14 -2.08
N LEU A 22 -11.26 3.83 -3.14
CA LEU A 22 -10.71 4.84 -4.03
C LEU A 22 -11.79 5.29 -5.01
N ARG A 23 -11.96 6.60 -5.15
CA ARG A 23 -12.93 7.22 -6.04
C ARG A 23 -12.20 7.92 -7.18
N PRO A 24 -12.07 7.27 -8.34
CA PRO A 24 -11.45 7.91 -9.47
C PRO A 24 -12.33 9.06 -9.97
N PRO A 25 -11.74 10.07 -10.64
CA PRO A 25 -12.50 11.14 -11.27
C PRO A 25 -13.55 10.56 -12.24
N PRO A 26 -14.70 11.22 -12.42
CA PRO A 26 -15.79 10.71 -13.27
C PRO A 26 -15.41 10.55 -14.75
N ALA A 27 -14.29 11.12 -15.18
CA ALA A 27 -13.74 10.97 -16.53
C ALA A 27 -12.85 9.72 -16.71
N ALA A 28 -12.49 9.02 -15.62
CA ALA A 28 -11.63 7.85 -15.66
C ALA A 28 -12.45 6.54 -15.70
N ASP A 29 -11.95 5.57 -16.46
CA ASP A 29 -12.48 4.21 -16.47
C ASP A 29 -12.03 3.48 -15.19
N ALA A 30 -12.98 3.22 -14.28
CA ALA A 30 -12.70 2.63 -12.98
C ALA A 30 -12.17 1.20 -13.08
N ASP A 31 -12.65 0.41 -14.04
CA ASP A 31 -12.25 -0.99 -14.22
C ASP A 31 -10.84 -1.09 -14.80
N ALA A 32 -10.57 -0.26 -15.82
CA ALA A 32 -9.22 -0.16 -16.38
C ALA A 32 -8.23 0.36 -15.35
N LEU A 33 -8.63 1.32 -14.51
CA LEU A 33 -7.78 1.86 -13.45
C LEU A 33 -7.49 0.80 -12.38
N ALA A 34 -8.51 0.09 -11.90
CA ALA A 34 -8.37 -0.96 -10.89
C ALA A 34 -7.27 -1.96 -11.27
N ALA A 35 -7.27 -2.43 -12.51
CA ALA A 35 -6.28 -3.38 -13.03
C ALA A 35 -4.82 -2.91 -12.93
N HIS A 36 -4.58 -1.59 -12.91
CA HIS A 36 -3.23 -1.02 -12.90
C HIS A 36 -2.82 -0.50 -11.51
N VAL A 37 -3.77 -0.05 -10.69
CA VAL A 37 -3.45 0.56 -9.38
C VAL A 37 -3.38 -0.43 -8.24
N ASP A 38 -3.81 -1.68 -8.44
CA ASP A 38 -3.80 -2.70 -7.37
C ASP A 38 -2.39 -2.93 -6.81
N LEU A 39 -1.41 -3.20 -7.68
CA LEU A 39 -0.03 -3.45 -7.27
C LEU A 39 0.60 -2.21 -6.62
N PHE A 40 0.28 -1.03 -7.16
CA PHE A 40 0.74 0.23 -6.59
C PHE A 40 0.16 0.45 -5.19
N THR A 41 -1.16 0.26 -5.03
CA THR A 41 -1.88 0.43 -3.76
C THR A 41 -1.35 -0.52 -2.70
N ALA A 42 -1.15 -1.81 -3.06
CA ALA A 42 -0.57 -2.79 -2.14
C ALA A 42 0.83 -2.39 -1.67
N ARG A 43 1.70 -1.94 -2.60
CA ARG A 43 3.05 -1.47 -2.25
C ARG A 43 3.04 -0.20 -1.43
N PHE A 44 2.20 0.76 -1.77
CA PHE A 44 2.09 2.04 -1.07
C PHE A 44 1.63 1.84 0.36
N LEU A 45 0.58 1.05 0.57
CA LEU A 45 0.06 0.71 1.90
C LEU A 45 1.10 -0.06 2.72
N THR A 46 1.83 -1.00 2.10
CA THR A 46 2.93 -1.72 2.76
C THR A 46 4.01 -0.77 3.27
N ALA A 47 4.36 0.26 2.50
CA ALA A 47 5.43 1.20 2.81
C ALA A 47 5.01 2.36 3.74
N SER A 48 3.76 2.80 3.68
CA SER A 48 3.31 4.05 4.31
C SER A 48 2.44 3.84 5.54
N ALA A 49 1.80 2.68 5.66
CA ALA A 49 0.96 2.36 6.80
C ALA A 49 1.74 1.57 7.87
N PRO A 50 1.28 1.60 9.13
CA PRO A 50 1.97 0.96 10.25
C PRO A 50 2.28 -0.52 10.00
N ASP A 51 3.36 -1.02 10.60
CA ASP A 51 3.82 -2.40 10.40
C ASP A 51 2.81 -3.44 10.89
N THR A 52 2.03 -3.10 11.92
CA THR A 52 1.04 -4.00 12.51
C THR A 52 -0.29 -4.03 11.76
N ALA A 53 -0.51 -3.06 10.85
CA ALA A 53 -1.72 -2.99 10.06
C ALA A 53 -1.75 -4.06 8.95
N ARG A 54 -2.95 -4.51 8.60
CA ARG A 54 -3.26 -5.57 7.62
C ARG A 54 -4.23 -5.04 6.59
N PHE A 55 -4.08 -5.46 5.34
CA PHE A 55 -5.04 -5.13 4.29
C PHE A 55 -5.34 -6.32 3.38
N ALA A 56 -6.56 -6.33 2.86
CA ALA A 56 -6.97 -7.24 1.80
C ALA A 56 -7.83 -6.47 0.78
N ARG A 57 -7.65 -6.79 -0.50
CA ARG A 57 -8.55 -6.31 -1.55
C ARG A 57 -9.86 -7.08 -1.47
N ILE A 58 -10.99 -6.37 -1.47
CA ILE A 58 -12.33 -6.96 -1.46
C ILE A 58 -12.95 -6.86 -2.85
N ASP A 59 -12.88 -5.68 -3.46
CA ASP A 59 -13.50 -5.36 -4.76
C ASP A 59 -12.55 -4.46 -5.57
N PRO A 60 -12.81 -4.21 -6.87
CA PRO A 60 -12.11 -3.18 -7.62
C PRO A 60 -12.13 -1.85 -6.87
N LEU A 61 -10.95 -1.25 -6.67
CA LEU A 61 -10.78 0.01 -5.96
C LEU A 61 -11.28 0.00 -4.49
N THR A 62 -11.45 -1.18 -3.90
CA THR A 62 -11.94 -1.31 -2.51
C THR A 62 -11.10 -2.31 -1.71
N TRP A 63 -10.65 -1.87 -0.54
CA TRP A 63 -9.82 -2.64 0.37
C TRP A 63 -10.39 -2.62 1.79
N ALA A 64 -10.31 -3.76 2.47
CA ALA A 64 -10.39 -3.81 3.92
C ALA A 64 -9.02 -3.52 4.52
N LEU A 65 -8.99 -2.68 5.54
CA LEU A 65 -7.82 -2.40 6.36
C LEU A 65 -8.17 -2.73 7.81
N ALA A 66 -7.26 -3.37 8.54
CA ALA A 66 -7.38 -3.62 9.97
C ALA A 66 -6.08 -3.22 10.65
N ALA A 67 -6.15 -2.54 11.79
CA ALA A 67 -4.98 -2.20 12.59
C ALA A 67 -5.37 -2.08 14.07
N PRO A 68 -4.42 -2.19 15.01
CA PRO A 68 -4.68 -1.88 16.41
C PRO A 68 -5.31 -0.50 16.57
N ALA A 69 -6.25 -0.36 17.49
CA ALA A 69 -6.97 0.92 17.70
C ALA A 69 -6.03 2.11 17.96
N ALA A 70 -4.86 1.86 18.58
CA ALA A 70 -3.81 2.85 18.81
C ALA A 70 -3.20 3.42 17.52
N GLU A 71 -3.22 2.67 16.43
CA GLU A 71 -2.63 3.02 15.13
C GLU A 71 -3.67 3.53 14.12
N ARG A 72 -4.91 3.76 14.55
CA ARG A 72 -6.04 4.29 13.74
C ARG A 72 -5.62 5.48 12.88
N HIS A 73 -4.96 6.47 13.46
CA HIS A 73 -4.56 7.69 12.75
C HIS A 73 -3.52 7.40 11.66
N GLY A 74 -2.58 6.49 11.90
CA GLY A 74 -1.58 6.10 10.90
C GLY A 74 -2.19 5.44 9.67
N VAL A 75 -3.24 4.64 9.85
CA VAL A 75 -3.99 4.03 8.72
C VAL A 75 -4.79 5.09 7.97
N GLN A 76 -5.41 6.04 8.68
CA GLN A 76 -6.15 7.15 8.07
C GLN A 76 -5.22 8.04 7.24
N ASP A 77 -4.07 8.41 7.78
CA ASP A 77 -3.07 9.25 7.10
C ASP A 77 -2.52 8.55 5.86
N ALA A 78 -2.22 7.24 5.95
CA ALA A 78 -1.77 6.46 4.80
C ALA A 78 -2.85 6.37 3.71
N ALA A 79 -4.12 6.17 4.07
CA ALA A 79 -5.22 6.12 3.12
C ALA A 79 -5.44 7.48 2.42
N LEU A 80 -5.40 8.58 3.17
CA LEU A 80 -5.54 9.93 2.59
C LEU A 80 -4.34 10.29 1.70
N SER A 81 -3.12 9.94 2.13
CA SER A 81 -1.92 10.15 1.33
C SER A 81 -1.95 9.36 0.02
N LEU A 82 -2.50 8.14 0.03
CA LEU A 82 -2.69 7.35 -1.19
C LEU A 82 -3.59 8.08 -2.19
N GLY A 83 -4.67 8.68 -1.71
CA GLY A 83 -5.55 9.55 -2.50
C GLY A 83 -4.83 10.70 -3.16
N GLY A 84 -4.04 11.42 -2.34
CA GLY A 84 -3.21 12.53 -2.79
C GLY A 84 -2.23 12.15 -3.90
N VAL A 85 -1.61 10.98 -3.79
CA VAL A 85 -0.62 10.49 -4.76
C VAL A 85 -1.27 10.04 -6.07
N LEU A 86 -2.42 9.35 -5.99
CA LEU A 86 -3.09 8.80 -7.17
C LEU A 86 -3.90 9.84 -7.95
N PHE A 87 -4.56 10.76 -7.24
CA PHE A 87 -5.57 11.63 -7.83
C PHE A 87 -5.31 13.12 -7.59
N GLY A 88 -4.23 13.48 -6.89
CA GLY A 88 -3.91 14.84 -6.51
C GLY A 88 -4.64 15.28 -5.23
N PRO A 89 -4.56 16.57 -4.85
CA PRO A 89 -5.05 17.08 -3.56
C PRO A 89 -6.59 17.16 -3.45
N ASP A 90 -7.32 16.50 -4.35
CA ASP A 90 -8.77 16.56 -4.37
C ASP A 90 -9.34 15.73 -3.21
N VAL A 91 -10.22 16.37 -2.42
CA VAL A 91 -10.54 15.95 -1.04
C VAL A 91 -11.44 14.69 -1.02
N ASP A 92 -12.05 14.33 -2.15
CA ASP A 92 -13.00 13.21 -2.28
C ASP A 92 -12.42 11.94 -2.94
N ALA A 93 -11.11 11.91 -3.18
CA ALA A 93 -10.44 10.80 -3.87
C ALA A 93 -10.44 9.47 -3.08
N VAL A 94 -10.58 9.54 -1.76
CA VAL A 94 -10.57 8.38 -0.86
C VAL A 94 -11.71 8.48 0.13
N ARG A 95 -12.56 7.46 0.14
CA ARG A 95 -13.59 7.29 1.16
C ARG A 95 -13.14 6.22 2.13
N LEU A 96 -12.92 6.61 3.38
CA LEU A 96 -12.65 5.68 4.47
C LEU A 96 -13.88 5.56 5.36
N ILE A 97 -14.37 4.34 5.54
CA ILE A 97 -15.48 4.02 6.43
C ILE A 97 -14.92 3.20 7.59
N GLU A 98 -14.89 3.79 8.78
CA GLU A 98 -14.54 3.04 9.99
C GLU A 98 -15.69 2.08 10.34
N ARG A 99 -15.36 0.79 10.40
CA ARG A 99 -16.24 -0.24 10.96
C ARG A 99 -15.86 -0.37 12.42
N SER A 100 -16.59 0.31 13.29
CA SER A 100 -16.50 0.07 14.72
C SER A 100 -16.74 -1.42 14.98
N ALA A 101 -15.91 -2.04 15.82
CA ALA A 101 -16.23 -3.34 16.40
C ALA A 101 -17.66 -3.28 16.94
N ALA A 102 -18.43 -4.34 16.69
CA ALA A 102 -19.85 -4.42 17.01
C ALA A 102 -20.14 -3.80 18.41
N PRO A 103 -21.25 -3.05 18.57
CA PRO A 103 -21.67 -2.67 19.91
C PRO A 103 -21.77 -3.96 20.73
N GLU A 104 -21.09 -3.96 21.88
CA GLU A 104 -21.28 -4.95 22.93
C GLU A 104 -22.78 -5.28 23.00
N PRO A 105 -23.19 -6.56 23.03
CA PRO A 105 -24.60 -6.90 23.13
C PRO A 105 -25.15 -6.16 24.34
N ALA A 106 -26.08 -5.23 24.08
CA ALA A 106 -26.71 -4.42 25.10
C ALA A 106 -27.07 -5.34 26.26
N ALA A 107 -26.46 -5.06 27.43
CA ALA A 107 -26.87 -5.71 28.66
C ALA A 107 -28.40 -5.56 28.76
N PRO A 108 -29.12 -6.64 29.11
CA PRO A 108 -30.58 -6.64 29.08
C PRO A 108 -31.11 -5.45 29.89
N ASP A 109 -32.06 -4.74 29.30
CA ASP A 109 -32.83 -3.65 29.90
C ASP A 109 -33.18 -4.01 31.34
N ASN A 110 -32.43 -3.44 32.28
CA ASN A 110 -32.83 -3.45 33.67
C ASN A 110 -33.68 -2.19 33.83
N ASP A 111 -34.96 -2.39 33.51
CA ASP A 111 -36.09 -1.51 33.80
C ASP A 111 -36.12 -1.24 35.31
N ALA A 112 -35.41 -0.20 35.72
CA ALA A 112 -35.49 0.38 37.04
C ALA A 112 -35.76 1.87 36.85
N GLY A 113 -37.04 2.22 36.92
CA GLY A 113 -37.46 3.61 37.03
C GLY A 113 -36.82 4.24 38.26
N GLU A 114 -35.87 5.15 38.03
CA GLU A 114 -35.44 6.11 39.04
C GLU A 114 -35.66 7.53 38.52
N ASP A 115 -36.50 8.20 39.32
CA ASP A 115 -37.08 9.51 39.23
C ASP A 115 -36.00 10.61 39.19
N TRP A 116 -35.80 11.28 38.05
CA TRP A 116 -34.97 12.49 37.98
C TRP A 116 -35.69 13.66 38.64
N GLN A 117 -35.76 13.68 39.97
CA GLN A 117 -36.17 14.85 40.73
C GLN A 117 -35.07 15.92 40.66
N MET A 118 -35.25 16.93 39.81
CA MET A 118 -34.52 18.19 39.93
C MET A 118 -34.94 18.87 41.24
N ALA A 119 -34.06 18.83 42.23
CA ALA A 119 -34.18 19.67 43.42
C ALA A 119 -34.13 21.15 43.00
N ALA A 120 -35.15 21.92 43.40
CA ALA A 120 -35.15 23.37 43.21
C ALA A 120 -33.97 23.99 43.98
N PRO A 121 -33.23 24.95 43.38
CA PRO A 121 -32.12 25.59 44.07
C PRO A 121 -32.65 26.40 45.26
N GLU A 122 -32.10 26.14 46.45
CA GLU A 122 -32.32 26.99 47.62
C GLU A 122 -31.80 28.41 47.35
N PRO A 123 -32.53 29.46 47.77
CA PRO A 123 -32.05 30.83 47.63
C PRO A 123 -30.82 31.03 48.53
N LEU A 124 -29.72 31.47 47.94
CA LEU A 124 -28.53 31.96 48.65
C LEU A 124 -28.91 33.21 49.45
N ASP A 125 -28.78 33.12 50.77
CA ASP A 125 -28.91 34.24 51.69
C ASP A 125 -27.60 35.04 51.66
N LEU A 126 -27.56 36.08 50.83
CA LEU A 126 -26.45 37.03 50.75
C LEU A 126 -26.85 38.28 51.53
N ASP A 127 -26.42 38.34 52.80
CA ASP A 127 -26.50 39.56 53.59
C ASP A 127 -25.67 40.66 52.93
N ALA A 128 -26.30 41.81 52.71
CA ALA A 128 -25.77 42.92 51.90
C ALA A 128 -24.65 43.74 52.55
N ASP A 129 -24.15 43.33 53.72
CA ASP A 129 -23.23 44.12 54.54
C ASP A 129 -21.76 43.62 54.53
N ASP A 130 -21.46 42.55 53.79
CA ASP A 130 -20.11 41.92 53.78
C ASP A 130 -19.25 42.24 52.54
N ILE A 131 -19.71 43.13 51.65
CA ILE A 131 -18.92 43.58 50.49
C ILE A 131 -18.33 44.97 50.77
N ASP A 132 -17.11 45.00 51.26
CA ASP A 132 -16.30 46.22 51.40
C ASP A 132 -15.84 46.72 50.01
N LEU A 133 -16.68 47.54 49.39
CA LEU A 133 -16.47 48.17 48.08
C LEU A 133 -15.28 49.15 48.05
N ASP A 134 -14.78 49.61 49.20
CA ASP A 134 -13.63 50.52 49.27
C ASP A 134 -12.29 49.78 49.07
N SER A 135 -12.26 48.46 49.27
CA SER A 135 -11.09 47.61 48.96
C SER A 135 -10.83 47.43 47.45
N LEU A 136 -11.80 47.77 46.60
CA LEU A 136 -11.70 47.65 45.13
C LEU A 136 -11.12 48.91 44.46
N ILE A 137 -10.82 49.97 45.22
CA ILE A 137 -10.28 51.24 44.72
C ILE A 137 -8.84 51.48 45.24
N GLU A 138 -8.09 50.42 45.55
CA GLU A 138 -6.63 50.54 45.68
C GLU A 138 -5.98 50.28 44.31
N PRO A 139 -5.25 51.25 43.72
CA PRO A 139 -4.50 50.98 42.50
C PRO A 139 -3.39 49.98 42.83
N PRO A 140 -3.31 48.83 42.15
CA PRO A 140 -2.27 47.85 42.44
C PRO A 140 -0.91 48.51 42.22
N ALA A 141 -0.02 48.36 43.21
CA ALA A 141 1.38 48.73 43.08
C ALA A 141 1.90 48.18 41.75
N ARG A 142 2.42 49.06 40.89
CA ARG A 142 3.02 48.69 39.60
C ARG A 142 4.26 47.83 39.85
N ALA A 143 4.06 46.53 40.06
CA ALA A 143 5.02 45.53 39.64
C ALA A 143 5.24 45.75 38.14
N SER A 144 6.51 45.86 37.72
CA SER A 144 6.94 46.18 36.35
C SER A 144 5.97 45.68 35.29
N ALA A 145 5.27 46.60 34.64
CA ALA A 145 4.48 46.27 33.47
C ALA A 145 5.42 45.60 32.43
N PRO A 146 5.05 44.44 31.85
CA PRO A 146 5.81 43.87 30.75
C PRO A 146 5.91 44.93 29.66
N ASP A 147 7.12 45.18 29.17
CA ASP A 147 7.37 46.20 28.15
C ASP A 147 6.78 45.72 26.82
N VAL A 148 5.48 45.96 26.63
CA VAL A 148 4.70 45.60 25.45
C VAL A 148 5.37 46.09 24.15
N ALA A 149 6.12 47.19 24.20
CA ALA A 149 6.84 47.68 23.03
C ALA A 149 8.00 46.76 22.64
N SER A 150 8.70 46.18 23.61
CA SER A 150 9.77 45.19 23.38
C SER A 150 9.22 43.86 22.85
N GLU A 151 8.08 43.40 23.37
CA GLU A 151 7.42 42.16 22.92
C GLU A 151 6.87 42.31 21.50
N LEU A 152 6.26 43.46 21.18
CA LEU A 152 5.82 43.77 19.81
C LEU A 152 6.99 43.90 18.84
N ALA A 153 8.14 44.38 19.29
CA ALA A 153 9.35 44.44 18.47
C ALA A 153 9.91 43.04 18.18
N ALA A 154 9.94 42.17 19.19
CA ALA A 154 10.35 40.76 19.05
C ALA A 154 9.40 40.01 18.11
N PHE A 155 8.09 40.14 18.29
CA PHE A 155 7.08 39.54 17.44
C PHE A 155 7.19 40.01 15.97
N ARG A 156 7.42 41.31 15.75
CA ARG A 156 7.65 41.84 14.38
C ARG A 156 8.95 41.35 13.78
N ALA A 157 9.98 41.07 14.58
CA ALA A 157 11.23 40.49 14.10
C ALA A 157 11.02 39.02 13.68
N GLU A 158 10.32 38.25 14.50
CA GLU A 158 9.95 36.86 14.22
C GLU A 158 9.07 36.75 12.97
N MET A 159 8.07 37.62 12.83
CA MET A 159 7.21 37.62 11.64
C MET A 159 7.96 37.97 10.35
N ARG A 160 8.97 38.85 10.42
CA ARG A 160 9.86 39.09 9.27
C ARG A 160 10.80 37.92 8.98
N ALA A 161 11.23 37.18 10.01
CA ALA A 161 12.05 35.98 9.81
C ALA A 161 11.24 34.88 9.13
N ILE A 162 10.00 34.64 9.57
CA ILE A 162 9.07 33.70 8.95
C ILE A 162 8.77 34.11 7.51
N ALA A 163 8.48 35.39 7.26
CA ALA A 163 8.22 35.89 5.90
C ALA A 163 9.41 35.72 4.94
N ARG A 164 10.64 35.66 5.44
CA ARG A 164 11.84 35.37 4.64
C ARG A 164 12.08 33.88 4.44
N ALA A 165 11.72 33.04 5.41
CA ALA A 165 11.89 31.59 5.33
C ALA A 165 10.92 30.93 4.32
N ILE A 166 9.71 31.49 4.14
CA ILE A 166 8.69 30.91 3.24
C ILE A 166 9.14 30.88 1.76
N PRO A 167 9.68 31.96 1.17
CA PRO A 167 10.23 31.93 -0.19
C PRO A 167 11.38 30.94 -0.37
N ASP A 168 12.26 30.83 0.64
CA ASP A 168 13.41 29.94 0.60
C ASP A 168 12.98 28.46 0.67
N ALA A 169 12.01 28.13 1.52
CA ALA A 169 11.41 26.80 1.59
C ALA A 169 10.74 26.41 0.25
N ALA A 170 9.97 27.32 -0.35
CA ALA A 170 9.35 27.09 -1.66
C ALA A 170 10.39 26.96 -2.80
N GLY A 171 11.56 27.59 -2.66
CA GLY A 171 12.70 27.42 -3.57
C GLY A 171 13.31 26.01 -3.47
N HIS A 172 13.58 25.56 -2.24
CA HIS A 172 14.13 24.23 -1.97
C HIS A 172 13.19 23.10 -2.38
N GLU A 173 11.88 23.25 -2.16
CA GLU A 173 10.88 22.27 -2.62
C GLU A 173 10.85 22.17 -4.15
N ARG A 174 10.95 23.29 -4.87
CA ARG A 174 11.00 23.30 -6.35
C ARG A 174 12.26 22.65 -6.88
N GLU A 175 13.39 22.85 -6.22
CA GLU A 175 14.66 22.21 -6.58
C GLU A 175 14.60 20.71 -6.34
N ALA A 176 14.09 20.26 -5.18
CA ALA A 176 13.87 18.86 -4.88
C ALA A 176 12.89 18.19 -5.86
N LEU A 177 11.81 18.88 -6.25
CA LEU A 177 10.87 18.42 -7.28
C LEU A 177 11.52 18.32 -8.67
N ALA A 178 12.41 19.25 -9.02
CA ALA A 178 13.13 19.21 -10.29
C ALA A 178 14.13 18.05 -10.33
N ASP A 179 14.81 17.79 -9.22
CA ASP A 179 15.74 16.67 -9.08
C ASP A 179 15.00 15.33 -9.10
N PHE A 180 13.91 15.20 -8.35
CA PHE A 180 13.05 14.02 -8.38
C PHE A 180 12.51 13.73 -9.79
N ARG A 181 12.07 14.75 -10.53
CA ARG A 181 11.64 14.58 -11.94
C ARG A 181 12.78 14.07 -12.81
N ARG A 182 13.99 14.59 -12.63
CA ARG A 182 15.18 14.14 -13.38
C ARG A 182 15.49 12.68 -13.10
N GLU A 183 15.42 12.26 -11.84
CA GLU A 183 15.62 10.87 -11.43
C GLU A 183 14.53 9.94 -12.01
N MET A 184 13.27 10.37 -11.99
CA MET A 184 12.18 9.61 -12.59
C MET A 184 12.35 9.46 -14.11
N THR A 185 12.78 10.50 -14.82
CA THR A 185 13.08 10.41 -16.25
C THR A 185 14.23 9.43 -16.50
N ALA A 186 15.33 9.53 -15.75
CA ALA A 186 16.47 8.62 -15.88
C ALA A 186 16.10 7.16 -15.59
N LEU A 187 15.24 6.91 -14.61
CA LEU A 187 14.72 5.57 -14.32
C LEU A 187 13.87 5.03 -15.48
N THR A 188 13.02 5.89 -16.06
CA THR A 188 12.14 5.54 -17.18
C THR A 188 12.96 5.18 -18.42
N ASP A 189 13.97 5.98 -18.75
CA ASP A 189 14.87 5.73 -19.88
C ASP A 189 15.64 4.42 -19.69
N ALA A 190 16.20 4.20 -18.50
CA ALA A 190 16.92 2.97 -18.18
C ALA A 190 16.01 1.72 -18.22
N ALA A 191 14.72 1.87 -17.91
CA ALA A 191 13.74 0.80 -18.06
C ALA A 191 13.44 0.53 -19.54
N GLY A 192 13.28 1.58 -20.35
CA GLY A 192 13.12 1.48 -21.81
C GLY A 192 14.28 0.71 -22.45
N ASP A 193 15.52 1.12 -22.18
CA ASP A 193 16.73 0.47 -22.71
C ASP A 193 16.79 -1.03 -22.37
N ARG A 194 16.36 -1.41 -21.15
CA ARG A 194 16.32 -2.81 -20.72
C ARG A 194 15.24 -3.61 -21.44
N ILE A 195 14.07 -3.01 -21.68
CA ILE A 195 12.98 -3.63 -22.41
C ILE A 195 13.39 -3.85 -23.86
N ASP A 196 13.98 -2.85 -24.51
CA ASP A 196 14.46 -2.96 -25.89
C ASP A 196 15.57 -4.01 -26.02
N ALA A 197 16.50 -4.07 -25.07
CA ALA A 197 17.52 -5.11 -25.03
C ALA A 197 16.92 -6.52 -24.84
N ALA A 198 15.87 -6.66 -24.02
CA ALA A 198 15.18 -7.92 -23.83
C ALA A 198 14.41 -8.33 -25.10
N ALA A 199 13.73 -7.40 -25.76
CA ALA A 199 13.05 -7.62 -27.03
C ALA A 199 14.03 -8.12 -28.10
N GLY A 200 15.17 -7.45 -28.27
CA GLY A 200 16.21 -7.86 -29.24
C GLY A 200 16.77 -9.26 -28.96
N ARG A 201 16.93 -9.65 -27.69
CA ARG A 201 17.33 -11.02 -27.32
C ARG A 201 16.25 -12.04 -27.66
N ILE A 202 14.99 -11.72 -27.41
CA ILE A 202 13.86 -12.60 -27.73
C ILE A 202 13.76 -12.77 -29.25
N GLU A 203 13.85 -11.70 -30.03
CA GLU A 203 13.86 -11.75 -31.49
C GLU A 203 15.03 -12.58 -32.02
N SER A 204 16.23 -12.40 -31.47
CA SER A 204 17.40 -13.19 -31.85
C SER A 204 17.24 -14.68 -31.51
N CYS A 205 16.72 -15.01 -30.32
CA CYS A 205 16.42 -16.39 -29.95
C CYS A 205 15.32 -16.99 -30.84
N ALA A 206 14.25 -16.23 -31.12
CA ALA A 206 13.15 -16.66 -31.95
C ALA A 206 13.59 -16.93 -33.40
N ALA A 207 14.49 -16.09 -33.95
CA ALA A 207 15.07 -16.30 -35.27
C ALA A 207 15.93 -17.58 -35.36
N GLY A 208 16.54 -18.02 -34.25
CA GLY A 208 17.36 -19.24 -34.19
C GLY A 208 16.58 -20.53 -33.91
N LEU A 209 15.31 -20.45 -33.47
CA LEU A 209 14.48 -21.62 -33.16
C LEU A 209 14.27 -22.56 -34.37
N PRO A 210 14.00 -22.08 -35.60
CA PRO A 210 13.81 -22.97 -36.75
C PRO A 210 15.04 -23.80 -37.09
N GLU A 211 16.24 -23.22 -37.01
CA GLU A 211 17.49 -23.93 -37.27
C GLU A 211 17.78 -24.96 -36.16
N ALA A 212 17.54 -24.59 -34.90
CA ALA A 212 17.64 -25.53 -33.79
C ALA A 212 16.66 -26.70 -33.92
N ALA A 213 15.42 -26.43 -34.33
CA ALA A 213 14.41 -27.46 -34.58
C ALA A 213 14.82 -28.38 -35.74
N ALA A 214 15.25 -27.83 -36.86
CA ALA A 214 15.74 -28.60 -38.01
C ALA A 214 16.93 -29.50 -37.64
N ARG A 215 17.84 -29.02 -36.79
CA ARG A 215 18.98 -29.82 -36.30
C ARG A 215 18.55 -30.96 -35.38
N VAL A 216 17.53 -30.74 -34.55
CA VAL A 216 16.95 -31.78 -33.69
C VAL A 216 16.25 -32.84 -34.54
N GLU A 217 15.45 -32.44 -35.53
CA GLU A 217 14.80 -33.36 -36.47
C GLU A 217 15.82 -34.19 -37.26
N ALA A 218 16.88 -33.56 -37.76
CA ALA A 218 17.96 -34.27 -38.45
C ALA A 218 18.67 -35.28 -37.53
N SER A 219 18.90 -34.92 -36.26
CA SER A 219 19.51 -35.82 -35.28
C SER A 219 18.59 -36.99 -34.94
N ALA A 220 17.29 -36.75 -34.81
CA ALA A 220 16.29 -37.79 -34.57
C ALA A 220 16.21 -38.79 -35.73
N ALA A 221 16.25 -38.31 -36.98
CA ALA A 221 16.25 -39.16 -38.17
C ALA A 221 17.49 -40.07 -38.24
N LEU A 222 18.67 -39.55 -37.87
CA LEU A 222 19.90 -40.34 -37.77
C LEU A 222 19.81 -41.40 -36.67
N MET A 223 19.27 -41.05 -35.51
CA MET A 223 19.05 -42.01 -34.41
C MET A 223 18.08 -43.11 -34.84
N GLU A 224 16.95 -42.78 -35.44
CA GLU A 224 15.97 -43.76 -35.93
C GLU A 224 16.60 -44.73 -36.93
N THR A 225 17.41 -44.21 -37.86
CA THR A 225 18.12 -45.03 -38.84
C THR A 225 19.11 -45.98 -38.15
N SER A 226 19.91 -45.47 -37.21
CA SER A 226 20.88 -46.30 -36.48
C SER A 226 20.21 -47.40 -35.64
N VAL A 227 19.05 -47.10 -35.03
CA VAL A 227 18.28 -48.07 -34.25
C VAL A 227 17.71 -49.16 -35.16
N ARG A 228 17.18 -48.78 -36.33
CA ARG A 228 16.69 -49.73 -37.34
C ARG A 228 17.79 -50.68 -37.80
N GLU A 229 18.97 -50.14 -38.15
CA GLU A 229 20.12 -50.94 -38.57
C GLU A 229 20.60 -51.88 -37.45
N ALA A 230 20.63 -51.42 -36.20
CA ALA A 230 21.00 -52.24 -35.06
C ALA A 230 20.01 -53.40 -34.84
N LEU A 231 18.71 -53.15 -34.97
CA LEU A 231 17.67 -54.19 -34.89
C LEU A 231 17.77 -55.19 -36.04
N GLU A 232 18.06 -54.74 -37.26
CA GLU A 232 18.29 -55.62 -38.41
C GLU A 232 19.55 -56.47 -38.24
N ALA A 233 20.63 -55.91 -37.71
CA ALA A 233 21.84 -56.65 -37.40
C ALA A 233 21.59 -57.70 -36.30
N LEU A 234 20.84 -57.34 -35.26
CA LEU A 234 20.48 -58.25 -34.17
C LEU A 234 19.61 -59.41 -34.66
N THR A 235 18.57 -59.12 -35.46
CA THR A 235 17.69 -60.16 -36.03
C THR A 235 18.46 -61.10 -36.96
N ARG A 236 19.38 -60.56 -37.77
CA ARG A 236 20.26 -61.38 -38.62
C ARG A 236 21.20 -62.26 -37.81
N ALA A 237 21.76 -61.74 -36.72
CA ALA A 237 22.60 -62.53 -35.80
C ALA A 237 21.80 -63.65 -35.11
N CYS A 238 20.58 -63.37 -34.64
CA CYS A 238 19.69 -64.37 -34.07
C CYS A 238 19.31 -65.47 -35.08
N ALA A 239 19.06 -65.10 -36.34
CA ALA A 239 18.79 -66.06 -37.41
C ALA A 239 20.00 -66.95 -37.72
N ALA A 240 21.20 -66.37 -37.80
CA ALA A 240 22.44 -67.11 -38.03
C ALA A 240 22.77 -68.10 -36.88
N MET A 241 22.57 -67.67 -35.63
CA MET A 241 22.72 -68.55 -34.45
C MET A 241 21.73 -69.71 -34.44
N SER A 242 20.49 -69.46 -34.87
CA SER A 242 19.45 -70.50 -34.97
C SER A 242 19.75 -71.49 -36.10
N ALA A 243 20.26 -71.01 -37.24
CA ALA A 243 20.68 -71.84 -38.37
C ALA A 243 21.92 -72.69 -38.07
N GLY A 244 22.90 -72.14 -37.34
CA GLY A 244 24.11 -72.87 -36.92
C GLY A 244 23.81 -74.03 -35.96
N LYS A 245 22.70 -73.96 -35.23
CA LYS A 245 22.22 -75.05 -34.37
C LYS A 245 21.54 -76.18 -35.15
N ALA A 246 21.15 -75.95 -36.40
CA ALA A 246 20.43 -76.87 -37.28
C ALA A 246 21.32 -77.59 -38.32
N SER A 247 22.65 -77.53 -38.18
CA SER A 247 23.57 -78.38 -38.96
C SER A 247 24.03 -79.58 -38.12
N PRO A 248 23.39 -80.75 -38.24
CA PRO A 248 23.86 -81.97 -37.62
C PRO A 248 24.80 -82.72 -38.57
N GLY A 249 25.96 -83.13 -38.06
CA GLY A 249 26.69 -84.30 -38.55
C GLY A 249 27.69 -84.05 -39.67
N ARG A 250 28.98 -84.05 -39.32
CA ARG A 250 30.01 -84.66 -40.16
C ARG A 250 30.73 -85.70 -39.32
N THR A 251 30.23 -86.92 -39.44
CA THR A 251 30.82 -88.17 -38.99
C THR A 251 32.23 -88.35 -39.57
N ALA A 252 33.18 -88.72 -38.71
CA ALA A 252 34.37 -89.47 -39.06
C ALA A 252 34.31 -90.80 -38.30
#